data_AF-A0ABD5T660-F1
#
_entry.id   AF-A0ABD5T660-F1
#
_cell.length_a   1.000
_cell.length_b   1.000
_cell.length_c   1.000
_cell.angle_alpha   90.00
_cell.angle_beta   90.00
_cell.angle_gamma   90.00
#
_symmetry.space_group_name_H-M   'P 1'
#
loop_
_entity.id
_entity.type
_entity.pdbx_description
1 polymer ?
#
loop_
_entity_poly.entity_id
_entity_poly.type
_entity_poly.pdbx_seq_one_letter_code
_entity_poly.pdbx_strand_id
1 'polypeptide(L)'
;MTDVALSFTAPETVERREIDVGSPDADEFRVSTRASAISAGTELLVYRDQTPADVPVDKTLDALDGEFSYPLRYGYAASGVVDAVGERVDSDWL
;
A
#
# COMPACT_ATOMS: atom_id res chain seq x y z
N MET A 1 2.83 14.86 -5.56
CA MET A 1 4.21 14.46 -5.93
C MET A 1 4.09 13.08 -6.52
N THR A 2 4.68 12.83 -7.69
CA THR A 2 4.57 11.52 -8.33
C THR A 2 5.64 10.56 -7.81
N ASP A 3 5.22 9.34 -7.49
CA ASP A 3 6.10 8.22 -7.13
C ASP A 3 5.65 6.96 -7.90
N VAL A 4 6.31 5.84 -7.68
CA VAL A 4 6.01 4.57 -8.36
C VAL A 4 5.64 3.51 -7.33
N ALA A 5 4.48 2.88 -7.52
CA ALA A 5 4.05 1.72 -6.76
C ALA A 5 4.00 0.47 -7.64
N LEU A 6 4.09 -0.69 -7.01
CA LEU A 6 3.84 -1.97 -7.65
C LEU A 6 2.33 -2.27 -7.59
N SER A 7 1.76 -2.64 -8.73
CA SER A 7 0.39 -3.14 -8.85
C SER A 7 0.42 -4.57 -9.36
N PHE A 8 -0.36 -5.44 -8.74
CA PHE A 8 -0.77 -6.70 -9.36
C PHE A 8 -1.79 -6.38 -10.45
N THR A 9 -1.63 -6.92 -11.65
CA THR A 9 -2.45 -6.56 -12.82
C THR A 9 -3.15 -7.73 -13.47
N ALA A 10 -2.69 -8.95 -13.18
CA ALA A 10 -3.29 -10.22 -13.57
C ALA A 10 -2.64 -11.33 -12.73
N PRO A 11 -3.15 -12.58 -12.76
CA PRO A 11 -2.45 -13.70 -12.17
C PRO A 11 -0.99 -13.75 -12.65
N GLU A 12 -0.09 -13.93 -11.70
CA GLU A 12 1.35 -14.01 -11.83
C GLU A 12 2.03 -12.77 -12.46
N THR A 13 1.31 -11.64 -12.53
CA THR A 13 1.71 -10.45 -13.27
C THR A 13 1.69 -9.21 -12.39
N VAL A 14 2.80 -8.46 -12.40
CA VAL A 14 2.95 -7.19 -11.69
C VAL A 14 3.53 -6.11 -12.59
N GLU A 15 3.11 -4.87 -12.35
CA GLU A 15 3.59 -3.69 -13.07
C GLU A 15 3.98 -2.58 -12.09
N ARG A 16 4.98 -1.79 -12.48
CA ARG A 16 5.30 -0.53 -11.82
C ARG A 16 4.46 0.57 -12.44
N ARG A 17 3.65 1.25 -11.64
CA ARG A 17 2.74 2.32 -12.09
C ARG A 17 2.99 3.59 -11.30
N GLU A 18 2.91 4.72 -11.97
CA GLU A 18 2.98 6.02 -11.32
C GLU A 18 1.76 6.25 -10.43
N ILE A 19 1.98 6.88 -9.30
CA ILE A 19 0.96 7.27 -8.33
C ILE A 19 1.16 8.72 -7.93
N ASP A 20 0.08 9.43 -7.62
CA ASP A 20 0.18 10.69 -6.88
C ASP A 20 0.06 10.39 -5.39
N VAL A 21 1.04 10.83 -4.62
CA VAL A 21 1.07 10.68 -3.17
C VAL A 21 0.53 11.92 -2.47
N GLY A 22 0.51 13.08 -3.14
CA GLY A 22 0.07 14.34 -2.52
C GLY A 22 0.89 14.78 -1.30
N SER A 23 0.34 15.74 -0.57
CA SER A 23 0.75 16.08 0.80
C SER A 23 -0.09 15.27 1.78
N PRO A 24 0.43 14.89 2.96
CA PRO A 24 -0.38 14.21 3.96
C PRO A 24 -1.55 15.09 4.41
N ASP A 25 -2.67 14.47 4.75
CA ASP A 25 -3.78 15.16 5.42
C ASP A 25 -3.38 15.63 6.82
N ALA A 26 -4.24 16.43 7.47
CA ALA A 26 -3.91 17.13 8.70
C ALA A 26 -3.41 16.20 9.83
N ASP A 27 -3.91 14.97 9.91
CA ASP A 27 -3.59 13.97 10.92
C ASP A 27 -2.71 12.82 10.41
N GLU A 28 -2.13 12.95 9.22
CA GLU A 28 -1.29 11.93 8.60
C GLU A 28 0.20 12.30 8.60
N PHE A 29 1.04 11.27 8.45
CA PHE A 29 2.45 11.43 8.08
C PHE A 29 2.69 10.75 6.72
N ARG A 30 3.56 11.36 5.91
CA ARG A 30 4.04 10.73 4.67
C ARG A 30 5.36 10.05 4.92
N VAL A 31 5.44 8.77 4.58
CA VAL A 31 6.63 7.94 4.74
C VAL A 31 7.29 7.70 3.40
N SER A 32 8.56 8.07 3.28
CA SER A 32 9.45 7.59 2.23
C SER A 32 9.85 6.15 2.53
N THR A 33 9.12 5.20 1.92
CA THR A 33 9.33 3.76 2.12
C THR A 33 10.75 3.35 1.72
N ARG A 34 11.48 2.70 2.63
CA ARG A 34 12.86 2.21 2.40
C ARG A 34 12.91 0.71 2.16
N ALA A 35 12.00 -0.03 2.78
CA ALA A 35 11.88 -1.46 2.61
C ALA A 35 10.41 -1.88 2.69
N SER A 36 10.05 -2.86 1.87
CA SER A 36 8.78 -3.59 1.95
C SER A 36 9.09 -5.08 1.96
N ALA A 37 8.47 -5.81 2.89
CA ALA A 37 8.54 -7.26 2.94
C ALA A 37 7.38 -7.85 2.12
N ILE A 38 7.68 -8.95 1.43
CA ILE A 38 6.67 -9.68 0.65
C ILE A 38 6.06 -10.76 1.53
N SER A 39 4.74 -10.78 1.62
CA SER A 39 4.04 -11.84 2.35
C SER A 39 3.96 -13.12 1.53
N ALA A 40 4.56 -14.21 2.04
CA ALA A 40 4.36 -15.55 1.47
C ALA A 40 2.94 -16.10 1.69
N GLY A 41 2.10 -15.38 2.46
CA GLY A 41 0.69 -15.67 2.67
C GLY A 41 -0.18 -14.90 1.68
N THR A 42 -0.84 -13.84 2.15
CA THR A 42 -1.89 -13.14 1.39
C THR A 42 -1.39 -12.54 0.08
N GLU A 43 -0.20 -11.93 0.03
CA GLU A 43 0.34 -11.39 -1.24
C GLU A 43 0.62 -12.50 -2.27
N LEU A 44 1.02 -13.70 -1.84
CA LEU A 44 1.17 -14.83 -2.75
C LEU A 44 -0.18 -15.34 -3.27
N LEU A 45 -1.23 -15.29 -2.44
CA LEU A 45 -2.59 -15.62 -2.87
C LEU A 45 -3.11 -14.59 -3.87
N VAL A 46 -2.86 -13.29 -3.63
CA VAL A 46 -3.13 -12.22 -4.61
C VAL A 46 -2.37 -12.51 -5.89
N TYR A 47 -1.07 -12.73 -5.82
CA TYR A 47 -0.24 -13.02 -7.01
C TYR A 47 -0.78 -14.18 -7.85
N ARG A 48 -1.41 -15.19 -7.22
CA ARG A 48 -1.92 -16.38 -7.90
C ARG A 48 -3.41 -16.35 -8.23
N ASP A 49 -4.11 -15.26 -7.92
CA ASP A 49 -5.58 -15.17 -8.04
C ASP A 49 -6.31 -16.25 -7.22
N GLN A 50 -5.83 -16.46 -5.99
CA GLN A 50 -6.31 -17.48 -5.04
C GLN A 50 -6.85 -16.87 -3.75
N THR A 51 -7.18 -15.58 -3.78
CA THR A 51 -7.79 -14.91 -2.64
C THR A 51 -9.25 -15.36 -2.46
N PRO A 52 -9.72 -15.58 -1.22
CA PRO A 52 -11.11 -15.94 -0.99
C PRO A 52 -12.03 -14.79 -1.44
N ALA A 53 -13.00 -15.07 -2.32
CA ALA A 53 -13.93 -14.08 -2.85
C ALA A 53 -14.78 -13.40 -1.75
N ASP A 54 -14.99 -14.09 -0.62
CA ASP A 54 -15.88 -13.65 0.46
C ASP A 54 -15.13 -12.92 1.59
N VAL A 55 -13.82 -12.68 1.43
CA VAL A 55 -12.97 -12.05 2.44
C VAL A 55 -12.44 -10.72 1.90
N PRO A 56 -12.78 -9.58 2.54
CA PRO A 56 -12.26 -8.29 2.13
C PRO A 56 -10.75 -8.19 2.36
N VAL A 57 -10.14 -7.29 1.60
CA VAL A 57 -8.71 -7.20 1.33
C VAL A 57 -7.83 -7.04 2.58
N ASP A 58 -8.33 -6.39 3.64
CA ASP A 58 -8.06 -6.66 5.07
C ASP A 58 -8.90 -5.65 5.88
N LYS A 59 -9.80 -6.08 6.78
CA LYS A 59 -10.67 -5.15 7.54
C LYS A 59 -9.93 -4.29 8.57
N THR A 60 -8.66 -4.58 8.82
CA THR A 60 -7.83 -3.84 9.79
C THR A 60 -6.98 -2.76 9.14
N LEU A 61 -6.99 -2.68 7.80
CA LEU A 61 -6.23 -1.72 7.02
C LEU A 61 -7.18 -0.94 6.12
N ASP A 62 -7.70 0.18 6.63
CA ASP A 62 -8.63 1.06 5.90
C ASP A 62 -8.07 1.49 4.52
N ALA A 63 -6.75 1.61 4.41
CA ALA A 63 -6.05 1.93 3.15
C ALA A 63 -6.15 0.83 2.08
N LEU A 64 -6.59 -0.37 2.44
CA LEU A 64 -6.73 -1.54 1.58
C LEU A 64 -8.20 -1.99 1.51
N ASP A 65 -9.16 -1.06 1.62
CA ASP A 65 -10.58 -1.33 1.45
C ASP A 65 -10.91 -1.76 0.01
N GLY A 66 -11.71 -2.82 -0.14
CA GLY A 66 -12.22 -3.31 -1.42
C GLY A 66 -12.26 -4.84 -1.54
N GLU A 67 -12.57 -5.29 -2.76
CA GLU A 67 -12.47 -6.70 -3.17
C GLU A 67 -11.11 -6.94 -3.83
N PHE A 68 -10.60 -8.17 -3.71
CA PHE A 68 -9.40 -8.59 -4.42
C PHE A 68 -9.67 -8.65 -5.93
N SER A 69 -9.46 -7.53 -6.62
CA SER A 69 -9.70 -7.37 -8.05
C SER A 69 -8.55 -6.63 -8.70
N TYR A 70 -8.12 -7.10 -9.87
CA TYR A 70 -7.04 -6.43 -10.59
C TYR A 70 -7.54 -5.21 -11.38
N PRO A 71 -6.72 -4.15 -11.50
CA PRO A 71 -5.40 -3.99 -10.90
C PRO A 71 -5.48 -3.62 -9.41
N LEU A 72 -4.61 -4.21 -8.60
CA LEU A 72 -4.58 -4.04 -7.15
C LEU A 72 -3.19 -3.60 -6.68
N ARG A 73 -3.12 -2.54 -5.86
CA ARG A 73 -1.92 -2.23 -5.06
C ARG A 73 -2.09 -2.88 -3.69
N TYR A 74 -1.29 -3.92 -3.41
CA TYR A 74 -1.40 -4.66 -2.16
C TYR A 74 -0.02 -4.92 -1.58
N GLY A 75 0.16 -4.57 -0.32
CA GLY A 75 1.40 -4.72 0.43
C GLY A 75 1.24 -4.00 1.77
N TYR A 76 1.44 -4.73 2.86
CA TYR A 76 1.08 -4.25 4.20
C TYR A 76 2.26 -4.21 5.18
N ALA A 77 3.41 -4.75 4.80
CA ALA A 77 4.60 -4.81 5.63
C ALA A 77 5.70 -3.89 5.08
N ALA A 78 5.60 -2.59 5.36
CA ALA A 78 6.56 -1.59 4.91
C ALA A 78 7.18 -0.81 6.07
N SER A 79 8.39 -0.29 5.84
CA SER A 79 9.09 0.60 6.78
C SER A 79 9.84 1.68 6.01
N GLY A 80 9.96 2.86 6.61
CA GLY A 80 10.60 3.99 5.97
C GLY A 80 10.87 5.15 6.93
N VAL A 81 11.13 6.30 6.35
CA VAL A 81 11.42 7.55 7.08
C VAL A 81 10.29 8.54 6.81
N VAL A 82 9.77 9.18 7.85
CA VAL A 82 8.78 10.26 7.68
C VAL A 82 9.47 11.44 6.99
N ASP A 83 8.87 11.95 5.92
CA ASP A 83 9.42 13.08 5.15
C ASP A 83 8.49 14.30 5.06
N ALA A 84 7.25 14.15 5.53
CA ALA A 84 6.27 15.21 5.70
C ALA A 84 5.25 14.81 6.76
N VAL A 85 4.68 15.80 7.45
CA VAL A 85 3.64 15.62 8.46
C VAL A 85 2.51 16.62 8.22
N GLY A 86 1.29 16.22 8.55
CA GLY A 86 0.12 17.10 8.61
C GLY A 86 0.17 18.07 9.80
N GLU A 87 -0.67 19.11 9.76
CA GLU A 87 -0.70 20.18 10.78
C GLU A 87 -0.96 19.69 12.22
N ARG A 88 -1.62 18.53 12.37
CA ARG A 88 -2.00 17.94 13.66
C ARG A 88 -1.06 16.82 14.12
N VAL A 89 0.02 16.56 13.39
CA VAL A 89 1.05 15.58 13.74
C VAL A 89 2.26 16.30 14.32
N ASP A 90 2.86 15.72 15.35
CA ASP A 90 4.05 16.28 16.01
C ASP A 90 5.22 16.39 15.02
N SER A 91 5.82 17.57 14.92
CA SER A 91 6.96 17.84 14.04
C SER A 91 8.22 17.08 14.44
N ASP A 92 8.30 16.53 15.66
CA ASP A 92 9.43 15.71 16.11
C ASP A 92 9.58 14.39 15.33
N TRP A 93 8.60 14.04 14.50
CA TRP A 93 8.69 12.89 13.58
C TRP A 93 9.54 13.14 12.32
N LEU A 94 9.86 14.39 11.98
CA LEU A 94 10.63 14.76 10.77
C LEU A 94 12.16 14.58 10.94
#